data_AF-A0AAF0WE46-F1
#
_entry.id   AF-A0AAF0WE46-F1
#
_cell.length_a   1.000
_cell.length_b   1.000
_cell.length_c   1.000
_cell.angle_alpha   90.00
_cell.angle_beta   90.00
_cell.angle_gamma   90.00
#
_symmetry.space_group_name_H-M   'P 1'
#
loop_
_entity.id
_entity.type
_entity.pdbx_description
1 polymer ?
#
loop_
_entity_poly.entity_id
_entity_poly.type
_entity_poly.pdbx_seq_one_letter_code
_entity_poly.pdbx_strand_id
1 'polypeptide(L)'
;MQFYIGVWARSKAPIWHYSWKCVPDETKNKIWECILLAFILPPSAKKMVLRSAGQKWREFKSRLTTTYILSYRDQPEVLAYPRAHFSYIEKSHWDIFVVDRMSPEFLVCFQLAL
;
A
#
# COMPACT_ATOMS: atom_id res chain seq x y z
N MET A 1 16.27 -9.41 0.30
CA MET A 1 15.17 -9.39 1.30
C MET A 1 14.22 -8.19 1.15
N GLN A 2 14.70 -6.93 1.18
CA GLN A 2 13.80 -5.75 1.19
C GLN A 2 12.82 -5.65 0.00
N PHE A 3 13.25 -6.00 -1.21
CA PHE A 3 12.36 -6.06 -2.38
C PHE A 3 11.24 -7.09 -2.20
N TYR A 4 11.57 -8.27 -1.66
CA TYR A 4 10.62 -9.36 -1.41
C TYR A 4 9.60 -8.98 -0.33
N ILE A 5 10.05 -8.32 0.75
CA ILE A 5 9.16 -7.72 1.76
C ILE A 5 8.19 -6.74 1.07
N GLY A 6 8.71 -5.89 0.19
CA GLY A 6 7.91 -4.94 -0.55
C GLY A 6 6.88 -5.58 -1.47
N VAL A 7 7.17 -6.71 -2.11
CA VAL A 7 6.18 -7.46 -2.91
C VAL A 7 4.99 -7.86 -2.03
N TRP A 8 5.24 -8.57 -0.94
CA TRP A 8 4.17 -9.03 -0.06
C TRP A 8 3.42 -7.91 0.66
N ALA A 9 4.13 -6.86 1.07
CA ALA A 9 3.50 -5.70 1.68
C ALA A 9 2.50 -5.03 0.72
N ARG A 10 2.83 -4.93 -0.57
CA ARG A 10 1.97 -4.30 -1.58
C ARG A 10 0.83 -5.19 -2.04
N SER A 11 1.05 -6.49 -2.11
CA SER A 11 0.05 -7.44 -2.61
C SER A 11 -0.93 -7.91 -1.54
N LYS A 12 -0.54 -7.91 -0.26
CA LYS A 12 -1.36 -8.43 0.84
C LYS A 12 -1.99 -7.34 1.69
N ALA A 13 -1.32 -6.21 1.91
CA ALA A 13 -1.86 -5.16 2.77
C ALA A 13 -2.83 -4.27 1.98
N PRO A 14 -4.10 -4.17 2.43
CA PRO A 14 -5.09 -3.23 1.91
C PRO A 14 -4.56 -1.81 1.74
N ILE A 15 -4.78 -1.19 0.59
CA ILE A 15 -4.37 0.20 0.35
C ILE A 15 -5.34 1.22 0.97
N TRP A 16 -6.59 0.83 1.21
CA TRP A 16 -7.64 1.71 1.78
C TRP A 16 -7.47 1.96 3.28
N HIS A 17 -6.65 1.17 3.99
CA HIS A 17 -6.32 1.51 5.37
C HIS A 17 -5.55 2.82 5.44
N TYR A 18 -5.97 3.72 6.32
CA TYR A 18 -5.32 5.02 6.50
C TYR A 18 -3.85 4.88 6.93
N SER A 19 -3.58 4.05 7.93
CA SER A 19 -2.22 3.84 8.47
C SER A 19 -1.87 2.36 8.62
N TRP A 20 -0.57 2.05 8.70
CA TRP A 20 -0.08 0.68 8.91
C TRP A 20 -0.57 0.06 10.23
N LYS A 21 -0.85 0.91 11.23
CA LYS A 21 -1.38 0.46 12.52
C LYS A 21 -2.79 -0.12 12.36
N CYS A 22 -3.59 0.43 11.43
CA CYS A 22 -4.96 0.00 11.14
C CYS A 22 -5.05 -1.27 10.31
N VAL A 23 -3.93 -1.72 9.70
CA VAL A 23 -3.90 -2.99 8.95
C VAL A 23 -4.07 -4.14 9.95
N PRO A 24 -5.02 -5.08 9.72
CA PRO A 24 -5.25 -6.21 10.63
C PRO A 24 -3.99 -7.04 10.87
N ASP A 25 -3.82 -7.49 12.11
CA ASP A 25 -2.66 -8.31 12.46
C ASP A 25 -2.66 -9.65 11.73
N GLU A 26 -3.82 -10.18 11.36
CA GLU A 26 -3.93 -11.35 10.48
C GLU A 26 -3.25 -11.09 9.12
N THR A 27 -3.46 -9.91 8.53
CA THR A 27 -2.82 -9.53 7.27
C THR A 27 -1.30 -9.38 7.45
N LYS A 28 -0.87 -8.75 8.56
CA LYS A 28 0.56 -8.65 8.89
C LYS A 28 1.19 -10.02 9.13
N ASN A 29 0.47 -10.95 9.76
CA ASN A 29 0.91 -12.32 9.99
C ASN A 29 1.07 -13.08 8.69
N LYS A 30 0.12 -12.97 7.75
CA LYS A 30 0.24 -13.54 6.40
C LYS A 30 1.48 -13.03 5.66
N ILE A 31 1.80 -11.74 5.78
CA ILE A 31 3.05 -11.18 5.21
C ILE A 31 4.28 -11.81 5.84
N TRP A 32 4.29 -11.95 7.18
CA TRP A 32 5.38 -12.61 7.90
C TRP A 32 5.56 -14.08 7.48
N GLU A 33 4.48 -14.84 7.38
CA GLU A 33 4.48 -16.23 6.93
C GLU A 33 5.02 -16.35 5.50
N CYS A 34 4.57 -15.50 4.57
CA CYS A 34 5.08 -15.49 3.19
C CYS A 34 6.59 -15.20 3.11
N ILE A 35 7.13 -14.43 4.07
CA ILE A 35 8.57 -14.14 4.15
C ILE A 35 9.32 -15.36 4.69
N LEU A 36 8.76 -16.07 5.67
CA LEU A 36 9.36 -17.30 6.20
C LEU A 36 9.45 -18.43 5.17
N LEU A 37 8.57 -18.45 4.16
CA LEU A 37 8.68 -19.40 3.04
C LEU A 37 9.96 -19.24 2.21
N ALA A 38 10.56 -18.05 2.20
CA ALA A 38 11.75 -17.74 1.42
C ALA A 38 13.01 -17.52 2.27
N PHE A 39 12.86 -17.30 3.58
CA PHE A 39 13.96 -16.94 4.48
C PHE A 39 13.82 -17.67 5.82
N ILE A 40 14.92 -18.25 6.30
CA ILE A 40 15.01 -18.80 7.65
C ILE A 40 15.27 -17.63 8.61
N LEU A 41 14.26 -17.26 9.41
CA LEU A 41 14.34 -16.14 10.34
C LEU A 41 13.88 -16.54 11.74
N PRO A 42 14.54 -16.05 12.80
CA PRO A 42 14.06 -16.26 14.16
C PRO A 42 12.76 -15.45 14.40
N PRO A 43 11.88 -15.90 15.31
CA PRO A 43 10.66 -15.17 15.67
C PRO A 43 10.92 -13.72 16.11
N SER A 44 12.07 -13.44 16.72
CA SER A 44 12.49 -12.09 17.15
C SER A 44 12.61 -11.10 15.98
N ALA A 45 12.85 -11.58 14.74
CA ALA A 45 12.95 -10.74 13.56
C ALA A 45 11.59 -10.20 13.09
N LYS A 46 10.47 -10.79 13.52
CA LYS A 46 9.12 -10.44 13.05
C LYS A 46 8.81 -8.95 13.16
N LYS A 47 9.16 -8.33 14.30
CA LYS A 47 8.91 -6.89 14.53
C LYS A 47 9.65 -6.01 13.51
N MET A 48 10.93 -6.31 13.25
CA MET A 48 11.74 -5.57 12.28
C MET A 48 11.20 -5.75 10.85
N VAL A 49 10.84 -6.99 10.49
CA VAL A 49 10.29 -7.31 9.18
C VAL A 49 8.96 -6.60 8.94
N LEU A 50 8.04 -6.62 9.92
CA LEU A 50 6.76 -5.92 9.81
C LEU A 50 6.91 -4.40 9.80
N ARG A 51 7.93 -3.86 10.48
CA ARG A 51 8.27 -2.43 10.38
C ARG A 51 8.69 -2.06 8.95
N SER A 52 9.56 -2.88 8.34
CA SER A 52 9.97 -2.68 6.94
C SER A 52 8.78 -2.83 5.97
N ALA A 53 7.94 -3.86 6.16
CA ALA A 53 6.73 -4.05 5.36
C ALA A 53 5.82 -2.81 5.42
N GLY A 54 5.60 -2.26 6.61
CA GLY A 54 4.83 -1.05 6.78
C GLY A 54 5.45 0.18 6.11
N GLN A 55 6.77 0.29 6.08
CA GLN A 55 7.45 1.34 5.32
C GLN A 55 7.25 1.18 3.81
N LYS A 56 7.47 -0.03 3.27
CA LYS A 56 7.28 -0.31 1.84
C LYS A 56 5.84 -0.14 1.38
N TRP A 57 4.88 -0.47 2.23
CA TRP A 57 3.46 -0.21 1.98
C TRP A 57 3.16 1.29 1.92
N ARG A 58 3.71 2.12 2.83
CA ARG A 58 3.55 3.59 2.77
C ARG A 58 4.21 4.20 1.53
N GLU A 59 5.44 3.79 1.21
CA GLU A 59 6.15 4.22 0.00
C GLU A 59 5.33 3.89 -1.26
N PHE A 60 4.73 2.70 -1.30
CA PHE A 60 3.85 2.30 -2.40
C PHE A 60 2.59 3.16 -2.51
N LYS A 61 1.87 3.40 -1.41
CA LYS A 61 0.70 4.29 -1.38
C LYS A 61 1.07 5.71 -1.84
N SER A 62 2.20 6.23 -1.39
CA SER A 62 2.70 7.54 -1.83
C SER A 62 2.91 7.56 -3.35
N ARG A 63 3.60 6.57 -3.90
CA ARG A 63 3.81 6.46 -5.35
C ARG A 63 2.50 6.32 -6.14
N LEU A 64 1.55 5.51 -5.66
CA LEU A 64 0.21 5.42 -6.26
C LEU A 64 -0.46 6.79 -6.31
N THR A 65 -0.40 7.53 -5.21
CA THR A 65 -0.99 8.86 -5.09
C THR A 65 -0.34 9.83 -6.06
N THR A 66 0.97 10.03 -5.99
CA THR A 66 1.66 11.11 -6.70
C THR A 66 1.80 10.85 -8.20
N THR A 67 2.05 9.60 -8.59
CA THR A 67 2.38 9.25 -9.99
C THR A 67 1.16 8.79 -10.79
N TYR A 68 0.15 8.23 -10.14
CA TYR A 68 -0.95 7.55 -10.83
C TYR A 68 -2.31 8.17 -10.58
N ILE A 69 -2.54 8.78 -9.41
CA ILE A 69 -3.83 9.41 -9.08
C ILE A 69 -3.75 10.90 -9.40
N LEU A 70 -2.87 11.64 -8.71
CA LEU A 70 -2.79 13.09 -8.84
C LEU A 70 -2.31 13.55 -10.23
N SER A 71 -1.43 12.77 -10.89
CA SER A 71 -1.01 13.07 -12.28
C SER A 71 -2.13 12.93 -13.31
N TYR A 72 -3.22 12.21 -12.98
CA TYR A 72 -4.35 11.94 -13.88
C TYR A 72 -5.67 12.40 -13.27
N ARG A 73 -5.61 13.38 -12.35
CA ARG A 73 -6.77 13.86 -11.59
C ARG A 73 -7.92 14.36 -12.48
N ASP A 74 -7.59 14.88 -13.66
CA ASP A 74 -8.51 15.45 -14.63
C ASP A 74 -8.95 14.43 -15.70
N GLN A 75 -8.56 13.15 -15.56
CA GLN A 75 -8.81 12.04 -16.50
C GLN A 75 -9.49 10.86 -15.77
N PRO A 76 -10.78 10.96 -15.41
CA PRO A 76 -11.48 9.95 -14.61
C PRO A 76 -11.48 8.55 -15.25
N GLU A 77 -11.46 8.46 -16.59
CA GLU A 77 -11.37 7.22 -17.34
C GLU A 77 -10.08 6.42 -17.05
N VAL A 78 -8.98 7.12 -16.80
CA VAL A 78 -7.68 6.49 -16.45
C VAL A 78 -7.69 5.98 -15.01
N LEU A 79 -8.52 6.57 -14.15
CA LEU A 79 -8.64 6.21 -12.73
C LEU A 79 -9.73 5.16 -12.46
N ALA A 80 -10.54 4.80 -13.46
CA ALA A 80 -11.65 3.86 -13.29
C ALA A 80 -11.23 2.45 -12.86
N TYR A 81 -9.98 2.06 -13.16
CA TYR A 81 -9.41 0.77 -12.82
C TYR A 81 -7.94 0.89 -12.38
N PRO A 82 -7.46 -0.02 -11.51
CA PRO A 82 -6.03 -0.20 -11.30
C PRO A 82 -5.33 -0.46 -12.64
N ARG A 83 -4.12 0.09 -12.82
CA ARG A 83 -3.29 -0.25 -13.99
C ARG A 83 -2.98 -1.75 -14.03
N ALA A 84 -2.73 -2.28 -15.23
CA ALA A 84 -2.49 -3.72 -15.44
C ALA A 84 -1.41 -4.34 -14.53
N HIS A 85 -0.34 -3.61 -14.23
CA HIS A 85 0.73 -4.08 -13.34
C HIS A 85 0.37 -4.00 -11.83
N PHE A 86 -0.81 -3.48 -11.50
CA PHE A 86 -1.44 -3.46 -10.18
C PHE A 86 -2.72 -4.30 -10.16
N SER A 87 -2.85 -5.29 -11.05
CA SER A 87 -4.01 -6.20 -11.13
C SER A 87 -4.31 -6.98 -9.84
N TYR A 88 -3.33 -7.06 -8.93
CA TYR A 88 -3.52 -7.63 -7.58
C TYR A 88 -4.31 -6.72 -6.63
N ILE A 89 -4.62 -5.48 -7.02
CA ILE A 89 -5.48 -4.57 -6.27
C ILE A 89 -6.90 -4.77 -6.78
N GLU A 90 -7.81 -5.22 -5.92
CA GLU A 90 -9.22 -5.33 -6.31
C GLU A 90 -9.80 -3.96 -6.65
N LYS A 91 -10.73 -3.92 -7.60
CA LYS A 91 -11.35 -2.67 -8.06
C LYS A 91 -12.01 -1.90 -6.92
N SER A 92 -12.76 -2.58 -6.05
CA SER A 92 -13.41 -1.98 -4.87
C SER A 92 -12.42 -1.24 -3.98
N HIS A 93 -11.26 -1.85 -3.73
CA HIS A 93 -10.18 -1.30 -2.92
C HIS A 93 -9.51 -0.09 -3.58
N TRP A 94 -9.38 -0.14 -4.91
CA TRP A 94 -8.88 0.97 -5.71
C TRP A 94 -9.84 2.15 -5.71
N ASP A 95 -11.13 1.91 -5.91
CA ASP A 95 -12.15 2.95 -5.94
C ASP A 95 -12.18 3.71 -4.59
N ILE A 96 -12.19 3.01 -3.46
CA ILE A 96 -12.11 3.62 -2.11
C ILE A 96 -10.83 4.46 -1.98
N PHE A 97 -9.71 3.93 -2.46
CA PHE A 97 -8.43 4.62 -2.36
C PHE A 97 -8.37 5.88 -3.25
N VAL A 98 -8.88 5.84 -4.48
CA VAL A 98 -8.94 7.02 -5.36
C VAL A 98 -9.83 8.10 -4.75
N VAL A 99 -11.00 7.73 -4.22
CA VAL A 99 -11.90 8.67 -3.53
C VAL A 99 -11.20 9.33 -2.33
N ASP A 100 -10.53 8.56 -1.48
CA ASP A 100 -9.72 9.08 -0.36
C ASP A 100 -8.67 10.09 -0.85
N ARG A 101 -7.92 9.76 -1.90
CA ARG A 101 -6.82 10.61 -2.40
C ARG A 101 -7.26 11.85 -3.16
N MET A 102 -8.49 11.85 -3.68
CA MET A 102 -9.10 12.99 -4.36
C MET A 102 -9.93 13.86 -3.41
N SER A 103 -10.09 13.45 -2.15
CA SER A 103 -10.83 14.21 -1.15
C SER A 103 -10.14 15.56 -0.84
N PRO A 104 -10.92 16.64 -0.61
CA PRO A 104 -10.37 17.92 -0.19
C PRO A 104 -9.47 17.81 1.05
N GLU A 105 -9.86 16.97 2.03
CA GLU A 105 -9.13 16.75 3.27
C GLU A 105 -7.73 16.20 3.01
N PHE A 106 -7.63 15.24 2.09
CA PHE A 106 -6.34 14.68 1.69
C PHE A 106 -5.50 15.70 0.94
N LEU A 107 -6.07 16.41 -0.03
CA LEU A 107 -5.35 17.36 -0.88
C LEU A 107 -4.80 18.55 -0.08
N VAL A 108 -5.55 19.07 0.89
CA VAL A 108 -5.07 20.13 1.79
C VAL A 108 -3.89 19.62 2.62
N CYS A 109 -4.00 18.44 3.24
CA CYS A 109 -2.90 17.85 4.00
C CYS A 109 -1.66 17.57 3.12
N PHE A 110 -1.88 17.17 1.87
CA PHE A 110 -0.80 16.85 0.94
C PHE A 110 -0.05 18.11 0.47
N GLN A 111 -0.76 19.22 0.20
CA GLN A 111 -0.16 20.50 -0.18
C GLN A 111 0.65 21.13 0.96
N LEU A 112 0.24 20.95 2.21
CA LEU A 112 0.98 21.43 3.39
C LEU A 112 2.26 20.63 3.70
N ALA A 113 2.42 19.46 3.07
CA ALA A 113 3.55 18.56 3.27
C ALA A 113 4.61 18.65 2.15
N LEU A 114 4.40 19.52 1.16
CA LEU A 114 5.33 19.88 0.08
C LEU A 114 5.99 21.22 0.39
#